data_AF-A0A7W8NA28-F1
#
_entry.id   AF-A0A7W8NA28-F1
#
_cell.length_a   1.000
_cell.length_b   1.000
_cell.length_c   1.000
_cell.angle_alpha   90.00
_cell.angle_beta   90.00
_cell.angle_gamma   90.00
#
_symmetry.space_group_name_H-M   'P 1'
#
loop_
_entity.id
_entity.type
_entity.pdbx_description
1 polymer ?
#
loop_
_entity_poly.entity_id
_entity_poly.type
_entity_poly.pdbx_seq_one_letter_code
_entity_poly.pdbx_strand_id
1 'polypeptide(L)' 'MSKRRKFSVQFKRGALEQARQPDVSCAQVARELGIRDNLLTR' A
#
# COMPACT_ATOMS: atom_id res chain seq x y z
N MET A 1 16.51 -15.02 -4.29
CA MET A 1 15.17 -14.60 -4.76
C MET A 1 14.27 -14.34 -3.57
N SER A 2 14.19 -13.09 -3.07
CA SER A 2 13.34 -12.77 -1.92
C SER A 2 11.88 -13.10 -2.23
N LYS A 3 11.27 -14.00 -1.44
CA LYS A 3 9.85 -14.34 -1.58
C LYS A 3 9.04 -13.05 -1.52
N ARG A 4 8.38 -12.69 -2.63
CA ARG A 4 7.51 -11.51 -2.69
C ARG A 4 6.38 -11.74 -1.70
N ARG A 5 6.31 -10.95 -0.62
CA ARG A 5 5.20 -10.96 0.34
C ARG A 5 3.90 -10.84 -0.45
N LYS A 6 3.04 -11.86 -0.36
CA LYS A 6 1.72 -11.86 -0.99
C LYS A 6 0.75 -11.23 0.01
N PHE A 7 0.23 -10.05 -0.33
CA PHE A 7 -0.87 -9.43 0.39
C PHE A 7 -2.19 -9.85 -0.23
N SER A 8 -3.23 -10.01 0.60
CA SER A 8 -4.60 -10.24 0.13
C SER A 8 -5.08 -9.07 -0.75
N VAL A 9 -5.98 -9.35 -1.68
CA VAL A 9 -6.62 -8.32 -2.52
C VAL A 9 -7.36 -7.30 -1.65
N GLN A 10 -8.02 -7.76 -0.57
CA GLN A 10 -8.72 -6.88 0.38
C GLN A 10 -7.76 -5.92 1.07
N PHE A 11 -6.58 -6.41 1.49
CA PHE A 11 -5.55 -5.58 2.09
C PHE A 11 -5.07 -4.49 1.12
N LYS A 12 -4.83 -4.85 -0.15
CA LYS A 12 -4.41 -3.87 -1.16
C LYS A 12 -5.48 -2.82 -1.43
N ARG A 13 -6.75 -3.23 -1.51
CA ARG A 13 -7.88 -2.30 -1.70
C ARG A 13 -7.97 -1.31 -0.55
N GLY A 14 -7.96 -1.78 0.70
CA GLY A 14 -8.02 -0.89 1.87
C GLY A 14 -6.87 0.12 1.88
N ALA A 15 -5.65 -0.34 1.60
CA ALA A 15 -4.49 0.56 1.53
C ALA A 15 -4.60 1.58 0.38
N LEU A 16 -5.17 1.20 -0.75
CA LEU A 16 -5.35 2.09 -1.90
C LEU A 16 -6.50 3.09 -1.68
N GLU A 17 -7.57 2.71 -0.99
CA GLU A 17 -8.64 3.62 -0.58
C GLU A 17 -8.15 4.68 0.43
N GLN A 18 -7.28 4.28 1.36
CA GLN A 18 -6.62 5.21 2.27
C GLN A 18 -5.69 6.18 1.54
N ALA A 19 -4.96 5.70 0.53
CA ALA A 19 -4.08 6.52 -0.29
C ALA A 19 -4.81 7.42 -1.32
N ARG A 20 -6.12 7.25 -1.51
CA ARG A 20 -6.96 8.12 -2.35
C ARG A 20 -7.47 9.36 -1.62
N GLN A 21 -7.27 9.47 -0.31
CA GLN A 21 -7.66 10.65 0.44
C GLN A 21 -6.77 11.84 0.02
N PRO A 22 -7.34 13.04 -0.18
CA PRO A 22 -6.61 14.19 -0.73
C PRO A 22 -5.45 14.68 0.14
N ASP A 23 -5.45 14.35 1.43
CA ASP A 23 -4.40 14.71 2.40
C ASP A 23 -3.38 13.59 2.64
N VAL A 24 -3.56 12.42 2.01
CA VAL A 24 -2.78 11.21 2.30
C VAL A 24 -1.94 10.81 1.10
N SER A 25 -0.63 10.72 1.29
CA SER A 25 0.29 10.21 0.26
C SER A 25 0.42 8.69 0.29
N CYS A 26 0.52 8.06 -0.88
CA CYS A 26 0.85 6.62 -1.01
C CYS A 26 2.10 6.23 -0.20
N ALA A 27 3.11 7.11 -0.16
CA ALA A 27 4.33 6.86 0.61
C ALA A 27 4.06 6.83 2.13
N GLN A 28 3.15 7.67 2.62
CA GLN A 28 2.76 7.71 4.03
C GLN A 28 2.03 6.42 4.41
N VAL A 29 1.01 6.04 3.65
CA VAL A 29 0.26 4.79 3.86
C VAL A 29 1.18 3.58 3.81
N ALA A 30 2.13 3.56 2.87
CA ALA A 30 3.08 2.45 2.78
C ALA A 30 4.01 2.34 4.00
N ARG A 31 4.46 3.48 4.54
CA ARG A 31 5.28 3.53 5.76
C ARG A 31 4.49 3.07 6.97
N GLU A 32 3.24 3.54 7.13
CA GLU A 32 2.35 3.13 8.23
C GLU A 32 2.04 1.62 8.19
N LEU A 33 1.84 1.06 7.00
CA LEU A 33 1.53 -0.36 6.81
C LEU A 33 2.78 -1.26 6.75
N GLY A 34 4.00 -0.69 6.80
CA GLY A 34 5.26 -1.44 6.69
C GLY A 34 5.42 -2.18 5.34
N ILE A 35 4.85 -1.62 4.27
CA ILE A 35 4.88 -2.16 2.91
C ILE A 35 5.72 -1.26 1.99
N ARG A 36 5.97 -1.73 0.77
CA ARG A 36 6.61 -0.91 -0.28
C ARG A 36 5.57 0.02 -0.90
N ASP A 37 5.93 1.28 -1.10
CA ASP A 37 5.10 2.32 -1.76
C ASP A 37 4.62 1.93 -3.16
N ASN A 38 5.48 1.26 -3.94
CA ASN A 38 5.15 0.69 -5.26
C ASN A 38 4.04 -0.39 -5.23
N LEU A 39 3.52 -0.76 -4.05
CA LEU A 39 2.31 -1.60 -3.95
C LEU A 39 1.02 -0.78 -4.15
N LEU A 40 1.06 0.53 -3.91
CA LEU A 40 -0.11 1.41 -3.91
C LEU A 40 -0.21 2.26 -5.18
N THR A 41 0.87 2.37 -5.94
CA THR A 41 0.97 3.20 -7.15
C THR A 41 0.88 2.40 -8.46
N ARG A 42 0.51 1.11 -8.42
CA ARG A 42 0.56 0.19 -9.58
C ARG A 42 -0.80 -0.38 -9.95
#